data_AF-T1IXG8-F1
#
_entry.id   AF-T1IXG8-F1
#
_cell.length_a   1.000
_cell.length_b   1.000
_cell.length_c   1.000
_cell.angle_alpha   90.00
_cell.angle_beta   90.00
_cell.angle_gamma   90.00
#
_symmetry.space_group_name_H-M   'P 1'
#
loop_
_entity.id
_entity.type
_entity.pdbx_description
1 polymer ?
#
loop_
_entity_poly.entity_id
_entity_poly.type
_entity_poly.pdbx_seq_one_letter_code
_entity_poly.pdbx_strand_id
1 'polypeptide(L)'
;MVLNAVVKHPDDSKLFDEDDKNIIQQFFKLSVDPQKLYVRMFQRKIKWHQVTKLDYPEIEDDLSVIVDELIGNEFFDNGFEKMYEIELDLMSSIDKGNWDRGLEIYSSCKELESSQSTENDDLHAHVSTLPRFLRRYSAGSTLVRCLSHGVDILERLRKYEAAVDQLEKLINQTDYHLDYRGRWTERLALNLEQHLKQPKKIVIEGRIVPTSSTSGCKTTFMTPVEDSCDVIMSSVEDFAIYHYKTAGFDEGVHGESSTFTSLFCLLFWDIIFMSGIPDVFRSPHQIAPLDLNSKYFYYQRKEDIDDKLEWIRTASSVEINDQLATSWTMHCGMTSLVNWGLFRSFQHLESLSECITGGILSKICERLAKDYRFTRSGFPDLVVWSTSQKIFKVVEVKGPNDRLSTKQTLWLDFLLNIGVSAEVCHVTGSGTKKLKKGNNNKSF
;
A
#
# COMPACT_ATOMS: atom_id res chain seq x y z
N MET A 1 21.28 -28.42 -35.91
CA MET A 1 20.56 -29.69 -35.71
C MET A 1 19.09 -29.47 -35.38
N VAL A 2 18.76 -28.72 -34.32
CA VAL A 2 17.38 -28.45 -33.90
C VAL A 2 16.54 -27.76 -34.99
N LEU A 3 17.01 -26.63 -35.54
CA LEU A 3 16.29 -25.91 -36.61
C LEU A 3 15.98 -26.81 -37.82
N ASN A 4 16.96 -27.60 -38.28
CA ASN A 4 16.76 -28.53 -39.40
C ASN A 4 15.78 -29.67 -39.08
N ALA A 5 15.69 -30.13 -37.83
CA ALA A 5 14.75 -31.17 -37.44
C ALA A 5 13.31 -30.64 -37.40
N VAL A 6 13.12 -29.43 -36.86
CA VAL A 6 11.80 -28.78 -36.72
C VAL A 6 11.28 -28.28 -38.07
N VAL A 7 12.10 -27.57 -38.84
CA VAL A 7 11.67 -26.97 -40.12
C VAL A 7 11.36 -28.01 -41.18
N LYS A 8 12.05 -29.17 -41.16
CA LYS A 8 11.79 -30.27 -42.10
C LYS A 8 10.61 -31.15 -41.68
N HIS A 9 10.06 -30.98 -40.48
CA HIS A 9 8.90 -31.73 -40.04
C HIS A 9 7.62 -31.14 -40.67
N PRO A 10 6.82 -31.92 -41.43
CA PRO A 10 5.70 -31.39 -42.21
C PRO A 10 4.61 -30.70 -41.40
N ASP A 11 4.41 -31.12 -40.14
CA ASP A 11 3.38 -30.54 -39.28
C ASP A 11 3.90 -29.35 -38.48
N ASP A 12 5.17 -29.36 -38.06
CA ASP A 12 5.76 -28.27 -37.29
C ASP A 12 6.01 -27.05 -38.18
N SER A 13 6.42 -27.29 -39.44
CA SER A 13 6.65 -26.24 -40.44
C SER A 13 5.41 -25.35 -40.68
N LYS A 14 4.20 -25.88 -40.45
CA LYS A 14 2.93 -25.16 -40.59
C LYS A 14 2.65 -24.19 -39.42
N LEU A 15 3.38 -24.32 -38.31
CA LEU A 15 3.25 -23.44 -37.15
C LEU A 15 4.02 -22.13 -37.28
N PHE A 16 4.85 -22.01 -38.33
CA PHE A 16 5.65 -20.83 -38.65
C PHE A 16 5.03 -20.11 -39.85
N ASP A 17 4.87 -18.79 -39.74
CA ASP A 17 4.45 -17.96 -40.87
C ASP A 17 5.63 -17.69 -41.83
N GLU A 18 5.40 -16.86 -42.85
CA GLU A 18 6.46 -16.55 -43.83
C GLU A 18 7.57 -15.67 -43.25
N ASP A 19 7.25 -14.83 -42.27
CA ASP A 19 8.23 -13.98 -41.59
C ASP A 19 9.17 -14.84 -40.72
N ASP A 20 8.61 -15.78 -39.96
CA ASP A 20 9.36 -16.77 -39.18
C ASP A 20 10.33 -17.57 -40.07
N LYS A 21 9.83 -18.05 -41.23
CA LYS A 21 10.65 -18.81 -42.18
C LYS A 21 11.75 -17.96 -42.78
N ASN A 22 11.48 -16.68 -43.06
CA ASN A 22 12.48 -15.76 -43.59
C ASN A 22 13.61 -15.52 -42.58
N ILE A 23 13.31 -15.34 -41.29
CA ILE A 23 14.32 -15.21 -40.22
C ILE A 23 15.22 -16.46 -40.18
N ILE A 24 14.64 -17.66 -40.27
CA ILE A 24 15.40 -18.91 -40.28
C ILE A 24 16.32 -18.99 -41.50
N GLN A 25 15.84 -18.56 -42.68
CA GLN A 25 16.67 -18.53 -43.89
C GLN A 25 17.81 -17.51 -43.79
N GLN A 26 17.54 -16.32 -43.23
CA GLN A 26 18.57 -15.31 -42.98
C GLN A 26 19.64 -15.85 -42.03
N PHE A 27 19.25 -16.59 -40.98
CA PHE A 27 20.20 -17.18 -40.03
C PHE A 27 21.17 -18.14 -40.72
N PHE A 28 20.67 -18.97 -41.65
CA PHE A 28 21.53 -19.88 -42.43
C PHE A 28 22.40 -19.19 -43.48
N LYS A 29 22.10 -17.93 -43.85
CA LYS A 29 22.92 -17.13 -44.78
C LYS A 29 24.09 -16.41 -44.09
N LEU A 30 24.04 -16.23 -42.77
CA LEU A 30 25.13 -15.66 -41.99
C LEU A 30 26.40 -16.49 -42.12
N SER A 31 27.56 -15.85 -41.95
CA SER A 31 28.83 -16.57 -41.83
C SER A 31 28.90 -17.40 -40.53
N VAL A 32 29.86 -18.34 -40.43
CA VAL A 32 29.90 -19.34 -39.35
C VAL A 32 30.06 -18.69 -37.97
N ASP A 33 30.87 -17.65 -37.87
CA ASP A 33 31.21 -17.01 -36.58
C ASP A 33 30.06 -16.13 -36.02
N PRO A 34 29.32 -15.34 -36.82
CA PRO A 34 28.04 -14.77 -36.43
C PRO A 34 27.01 -15.80 -35.98
N GLN A 35 26.91 -16.95 -36.66
CA GLN A 35 26.01 -18.03 -36.21
C GLN A 35 26.41 -18.55 -34.83
N LYS A 36 27.72 -18.75 -34.57
CA LYS A 36 28.22 -19.15 -33.25
C LYS A 36 27.89 -18.09 -32.19
N LEU A 37 28.16 -16.81 -32.47
CA LEU A 37 27.93 -15.72 -31.53
C LEU A 37 26.43 -15.56 -31.23
N TYR A 38 25.58 -15.59 -32.25
CA TYR A 38 24.13 -15.52 -32.07
C TYR A 38 23.61 -16.65 -31.17
N VAL A 39 24.06 -17.90 -31.40
CA VAL A 39 23.66 -19.04 -30.55
C VAL A 39 24.17 -18.88 -29.11
N ARG A 40 25.40 -18.40 -28.90
CA ARG A 40 25.93 -18.10 -27.57
C ARG A 40 25.06 -17.08 -26.84
N MET A 41 24.66 -16.01 -27.53
CA MET A 41 23.86 -14.94 -26.95
C MET A 41 22.40 -15.38 -26.72
N PHE A 42 21.83 -16.18 -27.61
CA PHE A 42 20.48 -16.74 -27.50
C PHE A 42 20.30 -17.61 -26.24
N GLN A 43 21.37 -18.28 -25.79
CA GLN A 43 21.36 -19.09 -24.57
C GLN A 43 21.52 -18.27 -23.28
N ARG A 44 21.92 -17.00 -23.38
CA ARG A 44 22.05 -16.12 -22.22
C ARG A 44 20.70 -15.49 -21.88
N LYS A 45 20.62 -14.92 -20.67
CA LYS A 45 19.48 -14.07 -20.29
C LYS A 45 19.38 -12.90 -21.27
N ILE A 46 18.21 -12.71 -21.88
CA ILE A 46 17.95 -11.63 -22.83
C ILE A 46 18.10 -10.28 -22.12
N LYS A 47 19.21 -9.59 -22.40
CA LYS A 47 19.56 -8.24 -21.94
C LYS A 47 20.57 -7.63 -22.91
N TRP A 48 20.82 -6.35 -22.78
CA TRP A 48 21.90 -5.68 -23.50
C TRP A 48 23.28 -6.09 -22.99
N HIS A 49 24.25 -6.13 -23.90
CA HIS A 49 25.62 -6.51 -23.63
C HIS A 49 26.59 -5.49 -24.23
N GLN A 50 27.58 -5.07 -23.46
CA GLN A 50 28.69 -4.29 -24.00
C GLN A 50 29.59 -5.22 -24.82
N VAL A 51 29.81 -4.89 -26.09
CA VAL A 51 30.63 -5.69 -27.02
C VAL A 51 32.02 -5.93 -26.46
N THR A 52 32.62 -4.90 -25.85
CA THR A 52 33.95 -4.96 -25.20
C THR A 52 34.05 -5.89 -24.00
N LYS A 53 32.92 -6.36 -23.45
CA LYS A 53 32.85 -7.32 -22.33
C LYS A 53 32.46 -8.72 -22.77
N LEU A 54 32.26 -8.94 -24.07
CA LEU A 54 32.07 -10.27 -24.64
C LEU A 54 33.46 -10.86 -24.91
N ASP A 55 33.70 -12.03 -24.35
CA ASP A 55 34.97 -12.76 -24.49
C ASP A 55 34.65 -14.17 -24.98
N TYR A 56 34.92 -14.39 -26.28
CA TYR A 56 34.68 -15.65 -26.99
C TYR A 56 35.85 -15.94 -27.93
N PRO A 57 37.03 -16.28 -27.39
CA PRO A 57 38.25 -16.49 -28.18
C PRO A 57 38.13 -17.71 -29.13
N GLU A 58 37.14 -18.58 -28.94
CA GLU A 58 36.83 -19.65 -29.89
C GLU A 58 36.07 -19.19 -31.15
N ILE A 59 35.62 -17.93 -31.16
CA ILE A 59 34.92 -17.29 -32.27
C ILE A 59 35.88 -16.34 -32.98
N GLU A 60 36.31 -15.28 -32.30
CA GLU A 60 37.24 -14.27 -32.81
C GLU A 60 37.74 -13.40 -31.63
N ASP A 61 38.94 -12.83 -31.73
CA ASP A 61 39.51 -11.96 -30.69
C ASP A 61 38.79 -10.58 -30.64
N ASP A 62 38.37 -10.05 -31.79
CA ASP A 62 37.57 -8.83 -31.90
C ASP A 62 36.19 -9.15 -32.49
N LEU A 63 35.16 -9.09 -31.64
CA LEU A 63 33.79 -9.41 -32.00
C LEU A 63 33.07 -8.24 -32.71
N SER A 64 33.69 -7.07 -32.86
CA SER A 64 33.02 -5.86 -33.38
C SER A 64 32.47 -6.07 -34.79
N VAL A 65 33.28 -6.65 -35.69
CA VAL A 65 32.89 -6.91 -37.10
C VAL A 65 31.76 -7.94 -37.17
N ILE A 66 31.79 -8.96 -36.30
CA ILE A 66 30.77 -10.01 -36.21
C ILE A 66 29.45 -9.42 -35.70
N VAL A 67 29.53 -8.52 -34.71
CA VAL A 67 28.37 -7.81 -34.18
C VAL A 67 27.74 -6.91 -35.24
N ASP A 68 28.55 -6.19 -36.03
CA ASP A 68 28.05 -5.36 -37.14
C ASP A 68 27.33 -6.18 -38.21
N GLU A 69 27.83 -7.38 -38.56
CA GLU A 69 27.13 -8.29 -39.47
C GLU A 69 25.77 -8.73 -38.90
N LEU A 70 25.71 -9.06 -37.60
CA LEU A 70 24.47 -9.46 -36.94
C LEU A 70 23.46 -8.31 -36.84
N ILE A 71 23.93 -7.08 -36.64
CA ILE A 71 23.09 -5.88 -36.68
C ILE A 71 22.55 -5.65 -38.09
N GLY A 72 23.41 -5.71 -39.10
CA GLY A 72 23.03 -5.49 -40.50
C GLY A 72 22.04 -6.51 -41.05
N ASN A 73 21.96 -7.70 -40.43
CA ASN A 73 20.98 -8.74 -40.72
C ASN A 73 19.82 -8.79 -39.71
N GLU A 74 19.66 -7.77 -38.85
CA GLU A 74 18.57 -7.62 -37.87
C GLU A 74 18.50 -8.74 -36.80
N PHE A 75 19.58 -9.49 -36.61
CA PHE A 75 19.70 -10.47 -35.53
C PHE A 75 20.05 -9.83 -34.19
N PHE A 76 20.85 -8.76 -34.22
CA PHE A 76 21.13 -7.88 -33.09
C PHE A 76 20.61 -6.48 -33.37
N ASP A 77 20.30 -5.75 -32.30
CA ASP A 77 19.90 -4.36 -32.37
C ASP A 77 21.04 -3.49 -31.82
N ASN A 78 21.31 -2.36 -32.46
CA ASN A 78 22.22 -1.31 -31.98
C ASN A 78 21.51 0.02 -31.72
N GLY A 79 20.19 0.02 -31.84
CA GLY A 79 19.31 1.12 -31.58
C GLY A 79 19.47 1.60 -30.15
N PHE A 80 20.29 2.65 -30.01
CA PHE A 80 20.37 3.56 -28.87
C PHE A 80 21.28 3.14 -27.69
N GLU A 81 22.59 3.05 -27.99
CA GLU A 81 23.71 2.99 -27.00
C GLU A 81 23.51 4.00 -25.85
N LYS A 82 23.20 5.26 -26.16
CA LYS A 82 23.00 6.33 -25.18
C LYS A 82 21.89 6.04 -24.17
N MET A 83 20.78 5.42 -24.58
CA MET A 83 19.68 5.11 -23.66
C MET A 83 20.03 3.94 -22.75
N TYR A 84 20.81 2.99 -23.26
CA TYR A 84 21.34 1.89 -22.46
C TYR A 84 22.41 2.36 -21.47
N GLU A 85 23.28 3.29 -21.87
CA GLU A 85 24.23 3.94 -20.95
C GLU A 85 23.52 4.67 -19.81
N ILE A 86 22.47 5.43 -20.14
CA ILE A 86 21.62 6.11 -19.17
C ILE A 86 20.98 5.10 -18.21
N GLU A 87 20.43 3.99 -18.72
CA GLU A 87 19.85 2.95 -17.89
C GLU A 87 20.91 2.31 -16.96
N LEU A 88 22.08 1.97 -17.48
CA LEU A 88 23.18 1.40 -16.71
C LEU A 88 23.63 2.33 -15.59
N ASP A 89 23.78 3.62 -15.88
CA ASP A 89 24.23 4.62 -14.90
C ASP A 89 23.15 4.87 -13.84
N LEU A 90 21.87 4.86 -14.24
CA LEU A 90 20.72 4.93 -13.33
C LEU A 90 20.69 3.72 -12.39
N MET A 91 20.81 2.51 -12.94
CA MET A 91 20.85 1.27 -12.16
C MET A 91 22.05 1.24 -11.21
N SER A 92 23.23 1.67 -11.68
CA SER A 92 24.42 1.75 -10.81
C SER A 92 24.23 2.73 -9.66
N SER A 93 23.56 3.87 -9.92
CA SER A 93 23.23 4.86 -8.90
C SER A 93 22.26 4.30 -7.86
N ILE A 94 21.23 3.57 -8.30
CA ILE A 94 20.27 2.89 -7.43
C ILE A 94 20.97 1.83 -6.56
N ASP A 95 21.80 0.97 -7.15
CA ASP A 95 22.50 -0.12 -6.44
C ASP A 95 23.46 0.42 -5.37
N LYS A 96 24.08 1.58 -5.63
CA LYS A 96 24.98 2.28 -4.68
C LYS A 96 24.23 3.16 -3.68
N GLY A 97 22.92 3.30 -3.80
CA GLY A 97 22.10 4.20 -2.98
C GLY A 97 22.40 5.69 -3.20
N ASN A 98 22.97 6.06 -4.35
CA ASN A 98 23.24 7.45 -4.72
C ASN A 98 22.00 8.08 -5.38
N TRP A 99 21.01 8.41 -4.56
CA TRP A 99 19.70 8.87 -5.01
C TRP A 99 19.73 10.23 -5.72
N ASP A 100 20.64 11.13 -5.32
CA ASP A 100 20.78 12.45 -5.94
C ASP A 100 21.29 12.34 -7.38
N ARG A 101 22.32 11.53 -7.62
CA ARG A 101 22.79 11.21 -8.98
C ARG A 101 21.71 10.52 -9.80
N GLY A 102 20.99 9.57 -9.20
CA GLY A 102 19.86 8.91 -9.84
C GLY A 102 18.77 9.90 -10.27
N LEU A 103 18.51 10.93 -9.45
CA LEU A 103 17.54 11.98 -9.77
C LEU A 103 17.98 12.87 -10.95
N GLU A 104 19.27 13.22 -11.04
CA GLU A 104 19.82 13.95 -12.20
C GLU A 104 19.62 13.17 -13.51
N ILE A 105 19.93 11.88 -13.48
CA ILE A 105 19.78 10.98 -14.63
C ILE A 105 18.29 10.84 -14.99
N TYR A 106 17.41 10.63 -14.01
CA TYR A 106 15.96 10.63 -14.22
C TYR A 106 15.44 11.93 -14.83
N SER A 107 15.96 13.08 -14.40
CA SER A 107 15.57 14.38 -14.96
C SER A 107 15.95 14.48 -16.44
N SER A 108 17.14 13.99 -16.80
CA SER A 108 17.59 13.90 -18.20
C SER A 108 16.66 12.99 -19.03
N CYS A 109 16.18 11.88 -18.46
CA CYS A 109 15.20 11.01 -19.12
C CYS A 109 13.87 11.75 -19.41
N LYS A 110 13.39 12.58 -18.48
CA LYS A 110 12.16 13.37 -18.69
C LYS A 110 12.30 14.41 -19.79
N GLU A 111 13.48 15.03 -19.89
CA GLU A 111 13.78 15.97 -20.98
C GLU A 111 13.77 15.25 -22.33
N LEU A 112 14.36 14.04 -22.39
CA LEU A 112 14.34 13.21 -23.58
C LEU A 112 12.91 12.78 -23.98
N GLU A 113 12.07 12.35 -23.04
CA GLU A 113 10.65 12.01 -23.28
C GLU A 113 9.89 13.21 -23.88
N SER A 114 10.15 14.41 -23.35
CA SER A 114 9.51 15.64 -23.81
C SER A 114 9.97 16.05 -25.22
N SER A 115 11.25 15.87 -25.55
CA SER A 115 11.82 16.20 -26.86
C SER A 115 11.43 15.22 -27.98
N GLN A 116 11.26 13.93 -27.67
CA GLN A 116 10.83 12.91 -28.64
C GLN A 116 9.38 13.10 -29.10
N SER A 117 8.54 13.70 -28.25
CA SER A 117 7.15 14.01 -28.58
C SER A 117 6.99 15.11 -29.64
N THR A 118 8.09 15.79 -30.01
CA THR A 118 8.07 16.97 -30.90
C THR A 118 8.89 16.84 -32.17
N GLU A 119 9.83 15.88 -32.29
CA GLU A 119 10.81 15.87 -33.40
C GLU A 119 10.99 14.54 -34.15
N ASN A 120 10.36 13.42 -33.78
CA ASN A 120 10.66 12.11 -34.41
C ASN A 120 9.44 11.19 -34.60
N ASP A 121 8.45 11.69 -35.34
CA ASP A 121 7.16 11.02 -35.61
C ASP A 121 7.32 9.68 -36.36
N ASP A 122 8.31 9.57 -37.27
CA ASP A 122 8.49 8.39 -38.12
C ASP A 122 8.97 7.13 -37.36
N LEU A 123 9.85 7.30 -36.36
CA LEU A 123 10.36 6.17 -35.57
C LEU A 123 9.31 5.65 -34.59
N HIS A 124 8.54 6.56 -33.98
CA HIS A 124 7.40 6.21 -33.11
C HIS A 124 6.28 5.54 -33.90
N ALA A 125 5.98 6.03 -35.12
CA ALA A 125 5.03 5.40 -36.03
C ALA A 125 5.46 3.95 -36.36
N HIS A 126 6.72 3.72 -36.72
CA HIS A 126 7.24 2.38 -37.00
C HIS A 126 7.14 1.45 -35.77
N VAL A 127 7.58 1.88 -34.58
CA VAL A 127 7.51 1.06 -33.36
C VAL A 127 6.07 0.72 -32.98
N SER A 128 5.13 1.61 -33.27
CA SER A 128 3.69 1.37 -33.06
C SER A 128 3.13 0.30 -33.99
N THR A 129 3.75 0.06 -35.16
CA THR A 129 3.40 -1.05 -36.06
C THR A 129 4.00 -2.39 -35.62
N LEU A 130 5.04 -2.39 -34.79
CA LEU A 130 5.67 -3.63 -34.33
C LEU A 130 4.73 -4.43 -33.40
N PRO A 131 4.74 -5.78 -33.48
CA PRO A 131 4.15 -6.65 -32.47
C PRO A 131 4.63 -6.30 -31.06
N ARG A 132 3.74 -6.38 -30.06
CA ARG A 132 4.01 -5.94 -28.68
C ARG A 132 5.28 -6.54 -28.07
N PHE A 133 5.58 -7.79 -28.37
CA PHE A 133 6.76 -8.48 -27.83
C PHE A 133 8.09 -7.95 -28.40
N LEU A 134 8.06 -7.25 -29.54
CA LEU A 134 9.24 -6.60 -30.13
C LEU A 134 9.43 -5.15 -29.67
N ARG A 135 8.33 -4.45 -29.34
CA ARG A 135 8.39 -3.05 -28.84
C ARG A 135 9.29 -2.89 -27.62
N ARG A 136 9.41 -3.94 -26.79
CA ARG A 136 10.27 -3.94 -25.59
C ARG A 136 11.77 -3.80 -25.88
N TYR A 137 12.19 -3.99 -27.12
CA TYR A 137 13.58 -3.85 -27.56
C TYR A 137 13.87 -2.47 -28.16
N SER A 138 12.85 -1.61 -28.28
CA SER A 138 13.03 -0.23 -28.72
C SER A 138 13.62 0.66 -27.61
N ALA A 139 14.21 1.78 -28.02
CA ALA A 139 14.66 2.82 -27.12
C ALA A 139 13.54 3.40 -26.25
N GLY A 140 12.32 3.53 -26.80
CA GLY A 140 11.14 3.96 -26.04
C GLY A 140 10.85 3.05 -24.86
N SER A 141 11.04 1.73 -25.03
CA SER A 141 10.91 0.79 -23.91
C SER A 141 11.95 1.01 -22.81
N THR A 142 13.21 1.26 -23.19
CA THR A 142 14.27 1.54 -22.20
C THR A 142 14.04 2.87 -21.48
N LEU A 143 13.55 3.89 -22.18
CA LEU A 143 13.17 5.17 -21.60
C LEU A 143 12.04 5.02 -20.57
N VAL A 144 10.95 4.33 -20.92
CA VAL A 144 9.83 4.07 -19.99
C VAL A 144 10.29 3.26 -18.77
N ARG A 145 11.26 2.34 -18.94
CA ARG A 145 11.85 1.60 -17.82
C ARG A 145 12.64 2.51 -16.88
N CYS A 146 13.44 3.41 -17.43
CA CYS A 146 14.17 4.42 -16.65
C CYS A 146 13.22 5.36 -15.91
N LEU A 147 12.13 5.80 -16.55
CA LEU A 147 11.08 6.59 -15.89
C LEU A 147 10.39 5.82 -14.77
N SER A 148 10.16 4.51 -14.95
CA SER A 148 9.65 3.64 -13.89
C SER A 148 10.62 3.50 -12.72
N HIS A 149 11.93 3.42 -12.97
CA HIS A 149 12.94 3.45 -11.90
C HIS A 149 13.05 4.83 -11.24
N GLY A 150 12.78 5.89 -11.99
CA GLY A 150 12.63 7.24 -11.48
C GLY A 150 11.58 7.37 -10.38
N VAL A 151 10.47 6.62 -10.49
CA VAL A 151 9.46 6.55 -9.42
C VAL A 151 10.08 6.02 -8.12
N ASP A 152 10.82 4.92 -8.18
CA ASP A 152 11.48 4.33 -7.00
C ASP A 152 12.45 5.35 -6.36
N ILE A 153 13.17 6.15 -7.17
CA ILE A 153 14.08 7.22 -6.69
C ILE A 153 13.31 8.36 -6.04
N LEU A 154 12.23 8.84 -6.66
CA LEU A 154 11.39 9.91 -6.13
C LEU A 154 10.80 9.52 -4.77
N GLU A 155 10.34 8.27 -4.64
CA GLU A 155 9.82 7.74 -3.38
C GLU A 155 10.90 7.65 -2.29
N ARG A 156 12.13 7.25 -2.63
CA ARG A 156 13.28 7.24 -1.70
C ARG A 156 13.65 8.64 -1.21
N LEU A 157 13.52 9.63 -2.09
CA LEU A 157 13.72 11.05 -1.80
C LEU A 157 12.48 11.73 -1.21
N ARG A 158 11.40 10.98 -0.94
CA ARG A 158 10.12 11.48 -0.39
C ARG A 158 9.42 12.53 -1.26
N LYS A 159 9.67 12.54 -2.57
CA LYS A 159 9.02 13.41 -3.56
C LYS A 159 7.76 12.74 -4.10
N TYR A 160 6.79 12.49 -3.22
CA TYR A 160 5.62 11.65 -3.54
C TYR A 160 4.66 12.27 -4.56
N GLU A 161 4.51 13.60 -4.59
CA GLU A 161 3.71 14.30 -5.61
C GLU A 161 4.28 14.06 -7.02
N ALA A 162 5.59 14.28 -7.19
CA ALA A 162 6.27 14.00 -8.45
C ALA A 162 6.24 12.51 -8.83
N ALA A 163 6.26 11.61 -7.84
CA ALA A 163 6.13 10.17 -8.07
C ALA A 163 4.74 9.80 -8.59
N VAL A 164 3.67 10.43 -8.05
CA VAL A 164 2.30 10.28 -8.53
C VAL A 164 2.15 10.80 -9.95
N ASP A 165 2.62 12.02 -10.24
CA ASP A 165 2.58 12.59 -11.59
C ASP A 165 3.24 11.66 -12.63
N GLN A 166 4.37 11.06 -12.26
CA GLN A 166 5.08 10.13 -13.15
C GLN A 166 4.32 8.79 -13.30
N LEU A 167 3.75 8.25 -12.22
CA LEU A 167 2.96 7.03 -12.25
C LEU A 167 1.71 7.16 -13.12
N GLU A 168 1.01 8.29 -13.03
CA GLU A 168 -0.16 8.57 -13.88
C GLU A 168 0.22 8.60 -15.37
N LYS A 169 1.36 9.23 -15.72
CA LYS A 169 1.88 9.20 -17.10
C LYS A 169 2.20 7.79 -17.58
N LEU A 170 2.87 6.98 -16.75
CA LEU A 170 3.22 5.60 -17.06
C LEU A 170 1.99 4.70 -17.26
N ILE A 171 0.94 4.91 -16.46
CA ILE A 171 -0.32 4.16 -16.57
C ILE A 171 -1.09 4.54 -17.83
N ASN A 172 -1.10 5.82 -18.20
CA ASN A 172 -1.90 6.33 -19.31
C ASN A 172 -1.30 6.02 -20.70
N GLN A 173 0.01 5.80 -20.83
CA GLN A 173 0.60 5.38 -22.12
C GLN A 173 0.19 3.94 -22.52
N THR A 174 0.17 3.64 -23.81
CA THR A 174 -0.37 2.38 -24.36
C THR A 174 0.65 1.47 -25.04
N ASP A 175 1.91 1.88 -25.12
CA ASP A 175 2.87 1.31 -26.06
C ASP A 175 3.90 0.39 -25.40
N TYR A 176 4.28 0.67 -24.16
CA TYR A 176 5.39 0.01 -23.48
C TYR A 176 5.02 -0.54 -22.10
N HIS A 177 5.60 -1.68 -21.72
CA HIS A 177 5.50 -2.30 -20.39
C HIS A 177 4.08 -2.36 -19.81
N LEU A 178 3.10 -2.76 -20.63
CA LEU A 178 1.70 -2.87 -20.19
C LEU A 178 1.52 -3.89 -19.05
N ASP A 179 2.42 -4.86 -18.96
CA ASP A 179 2.54 -5.83 -17.87
C ASP A 179 2.93 -5.18 -16.53
N TYR A 180 3.55 -3.99 -16.55
CA TYR A 180 3.92 -3.25 -15.34
C TYR A 180 2.75 -2.43 -14.77
N ARG A 181 1.64 -2.28 -15.51
CA ARG A 181 0.47 -1.50 -15.06
C ARG A 181 -0.07 -1.96 -13.70
N GLY A 182 -0.05 -3.27 -13.43
CA GLY A 182 -0.43 -3.80 -12.12
C GLY A 182 0.43 -3.21 -10.99
N ARG A 183 1.76 -3.22 -11.17
CA ARG A 183 2.72 -2.63 -10.23
C ARG A 183 2.55 -1.11 -10.13
N TRP A 184 2.40 -0.40 -11.25
CA TRP A 184 2.26 1.06 -11.24
C TRP A 184 0.98 1.50 -10.54
N THR A 185 -0.16 0.86 -10.82
CA THR A 185 -1.43 1.15 -10.14
C THR A 185 -1.35 0.89 -8.65
N GLU A 186 -0.68 -0.20 -8.24
CA GLU A 186 -0.42 -0.50 -6.83
C GLU A 186 0.43 0.61 -6.17
N ARG A 187 1.54 1.03 -6.82
CA ARG A 187 2.39 2.12 -6.30
C ARG A 187 1.65 3.47 -6.26
N LEU A 188 0.81 3.76 -7.26
CA LEU A 188 0.01 4.99 -7.31
C LEU A 188 -0.97 5.05 -6.14
N ALA A 189 -1.69 3.95 -5.90
CA ALA A 189 -2.58 3.82 -4.76
C ALA A 189 -1.81 4.02 -3.44
N LEU A 190 -0.67 3.36 -3.27
CA LEU A 190 0.18 3.51 -2.08
C LEU A 190 0.63 4.97 -1.87
N ASN A 191 1.06 5.67 -2.92
CA ASN A 191 1.53 7.05 -2.81
C ASN A 191 0.39 8.03 -2.51
N LEU A 192 -0.75 7.90 -3.19
CA LEU A 192 -1.94 8.73 -2.95
C LEU A 192 -2.51 8.52 -1.55
N GLU A 193 -2.60 7.27 -1.10
CA GLU A 193 -3.22 6.88 0.16
C GLU A 193 -2.29 7.08 1.37
N GLN A 194 -1.00 6.75 1.25
CA GLN A 194 -0.07 6.76 2.39
C GLN A 194 0.74 8.04 2.54
N HIS A 195 0.88 8.83 1.48
CA HIS A 195 1.80 9.97 1.49
C HIS A 195 1.10 11.30 1.22
N LEU A 196 -0.02 11.32 0.48
CA LEU A 196 -0.66 12.55 0.00
C LEU A 196 -2.03 12.87 0.62
N LYS A 197 -2.67 11.95 1.35
CA LYS A 197 -3.86 12.24 2.17
C LYS A 197 -3.54 12.13 3.66
N GLN A 198 -2.67 13.00 4.16
CA GLN A 198 -2.30 12.91 5.56
C GLN A 198 -3.43 13.41 6.47
N PRO A 199 -3.91 12.59 7.42
CA PRO A 199 -4.79 13.07 8.47
C PRO A 199 -4.12 14.22 9.23
N LYS A 200 -4.94 15.15 9.72
CA LYS A 200 -4.46 16.28 10.52
C LYS A 200 -3.57 15.75 11.64
N LYS A 201 -2.37 16.32 11.79
CA LYS A 201 -1.44 15.96 12.84
C LYS A 201 -1.55 16.98 13.97
N ILE A 202 -1.78 16.50 15.19
CA ILE A 202 -1.68 17.33 16.40
C ILE A 202 -0.56 16.81 17.30
N VAL A 203 -0.05 17.69 18.15
CA VAL A 203 0.97 17.35 19.15
C VAL A 203 0.46 17.80 20.51
N ILE A 204 0.43 16.88 21.46
CA ILE A 204 0.11 17.17 22.86
C ILE A 204 1.34 16.90 23.72
N GLU A 205 1.55 17.70 24.76
CA GLU A 205 2.69 17.60 25.66
C GLU A 205 2.21 17.17 27.04
N GLY A 206 2.81 16.09 27.55
CA GLY A 206 2.51 15.53 28.86
C GLY A 206 3.76 15.34 29.72
N ARG A 207 3.57 15.30 31.04
CA ARG A 207 4.67 14.98 31.98
C ARG A 207 4.86 13.46 32.03
N ILE A 208 6.03 13.01 31.59
CA ILE A 208 6.43 11.59 31.69
C ILE A 208 6.87 11.30 33.12
N VAL A 209 6.53 10.12 33.62
CA VAL A 209 7.12 9.61 34.85
C VAL A 209 8.41 8.86 34.58
N PRO A 210 9.53 9.24 35.21
CA PRO A 210 10.79 8.54 35.03
C PRO A 210 10.67 7.12 35.57
N THR A 211 10.59 6.13 34.69
CA THR A 211 10.76 4.73 35.04
C THR A 211 12.25 4.42 35.10
N SER A 212 12.67 3.64 36.10
CA SER A 212 14.03 3.10 36.18
C SER A 212 14.31 2.30 34.91
N SER A 213 15.25 2.81 34.13
CA SER A 213 15.67 2.37 32.80
C SER A 213 15.79 0.85 32.65
N THR A 214 14.70 0.21 32.22
CA THR A 214 14.72 -1.13 31.64
C THR A 214 14.11 -1.01 30.25
N SER A 215 14.85 -1.40 29.23
CA SER A 215 14.40 -1.40 27.83
C SER A 215 13.10 -2.20 27.68
N GLY A 216 12.05 -1.58 27.15
CA GLY A 216 10.76 -2.23 26.87
C GLY A 216 9.57 -1.79 27.74
N CYS A 217 9.77 -0.94 28.76
CA CYS A 217 8.64 -0.39 29.53
C CYS A 217 7.84 0.64 28.70
N LYS A 218 6.50 0.47 28.66
CA LYS A 218 5.58 1.46 28.08
C LYS A 218 5.74 2.81 28.80
N THR A 219 5.76 3.90 28.04
CA THR A 219 5.83 5.26 28.61
C THR A 219 4.55 5.54 29.37
N THR A 220 4.67 6.04 30.61
CA THR A 220 3.52 6.38 31.46
C THR A 220 3.49 7.89 31.70
N PHE A 221 2.29 8.47 31.60
CA PHE A 221 2.05 9.89 31.73
C PHE A 221 1.30 10.21 33.03
N MET A 222 1.60 11.38 33.58
CA MET A 222 0.85 11.99 34.67
C MET A 222 -0.42 12.65 34.11
N THR A 223 -1.57 12.12 34.49
CA THR A 223 -2.89 12.61 34.05
C THR A 223 -3.66 13.18 35.24
N PRO A 224 -4.12 14.44 35.17
CA PRO A 224 -4.97 15.00 36.22
C PRO A 224 -6.28 14.20 36.38
N VAL A 225 -6.73 14.03 37.61
CA VAL A 225 -8.05 13.47 37.90
C VAL A 225 -9.10 14.57 37.77
N GLU A 226 -10.20 14.29 37.07
CA GLU A 226 -11.33 15.23 36.96
C GLU A 226 -11.82 15.66 38.35
N ASP A 227 -12.09 16.96 38.50
CA ASP A 227 -12.59 17.59 39.73
C ASP A 227 -11.76 17.33 41.00
N SER A 228 -10.47 17.00 40.82
CA SER A 228 -9.53 16.70 41.90
C SER A 228 -8.17 17.36 41.67
N CYS A 229 -7.41 17.60 42.74
CA CYS A 229 -6.00 18.01 42.67
C CYS A 229 -5.05 16.82 42.51
N ASP A 230 -5.58 15.60 42.46
CA ASP A 230 -4.81 14.37 42.34
C ASP A 230 -4.36 14.14 40.90
N VAL A 231 -3.26 13.39 40.77
CA VAL A 231 -2.67 13.01 39.48
C VAL A 231 -2.51 11.50 39.49
N ILE A 232 -3.01 10.84 38.46
CA ILE A 232 -2.87 9.41 38.25
C ILE A 232 -1.83 9.10 37.17
N MET A 233 -1.35 7.86 37.23
CA MET A 233 -0.45 7.27 36.26
C MET A 233 -1.25 6.56 35.19
N SER A 234 -1.13 6.99 33.94
CA SER A 234 -1.93 6.42 32.84
C SER A 234 -1.12 6.17 31.57
N SER A 235 -1.70 5.37 30.67
CA SER A 235 -1.12 5.08 29.36
C SER A 235 -1.06 6.33 28.47
N VAL A 236 -0.42 6.22 27.30
CA VAL A 236 -0.37 7.33 26.35
C VAL A 236 -1.76 7.61 25.75
N GLU A 237 -2.56 6.56 25.60
CA GLU A 237 -3.91 6.59 25.06
C GLU A 237 -4.89 7.21 26.07
N ASP A 238 -4.80 6.83 27.35
CA ASP A 238 -5.62 7.44 28.42
C ASP A 238 -5.31 8.93 28.59
N PHE A 239 -4.03 9.31 28.49
CA PHE A 239 -3.63 10.73 28.52
C PHE A 239 -4.20 11.50 27.31
N ALA A 240 -4.23 10.88 26.13
CA ALA A 240 -4.85 11.47 24.95
C ALA A 240 -6.38 11.59 25.12
N ILE A 241 -7.07 10.59 25.69
CA ILE A 241 -8.50 10.70 26.02
C ILE A 241 -8.76 11.89 26.95
N TYR A 242 -7.96 12.06 28.00
CA TYR A 242 -8.07 13.22 28.90
C TYR A 242 -7.94 14.54 28.14
N HIS A 243 -6.98 14.66 27.22
CA HIS A 243 -6.85 15.85 26.38
C HIS A 243 -8.13 16.13 25.58
N TYR A 244 -8.70 15.13 24.91
CA TYR A 244 -9.91 15.31 24.12
C TYR A 244 -11.14 15.66 24.96
N LYS A 245 -11.23 15.14 26.19
CA LYS A 245 -12.24 15.57 27.16
C LYS A 245 -12.15 17.05 27.46
N THR A 246 -10.94 17.57 27.73
CA THR A 246 -10.73 19.02 27.93
C THR A 246 -11.01 19.85 26.66
N ALA A 247 -10.98 19.23 25.49
CA ALA A 247 -11.29 19.85 24.20
C ALA A 247 -12.77 19.73 23.80
N GLY A 248 -13.64 19.25 24.69
CA GLY A 248 -15.09 19.19 24.50
C GLY A 248 -15.66 17.86 24.02
N PHE A 249 -14.85 16.78 23.96
CA PHE A 249 -15.33 15.41 23.74
C PHE A 249 -15.50 14.71 25.09
N ASP A 250 -16.66 14.88 25.72
CA ASP A 250 -16.96 14.42 27.08
C ASP A 250 -16.81 12.89 27.29
N GLU A 251 -16.81 12.10 26.22
CA GLU A 251 -16.67 10.65 26.27
C GLU A 251 -15.59 10.11 25.31
N GLY A 252 -15.07 8.93 25.61
CA GLY A 252 -14.08 8.28 24.77
C GLY A 252 -13.73 6.85 25.18
N VAL A 253 -13.33 6.04 24.20
CA VAL A 253 -12.83 4.66 24.40
C VAL A 253 -11.50 4.46 23.70
N HIS A 254 -10.58 3.77 24.38
CA HIS A 254 -9.42 3.13 23.76
C HIS A 254 -9.80 1.69 23.43
N GLY A 255 -10.32 1.50 22.22
CA GLY A 255 -10.83 0.20 21.77
C GLY A 255 -10.10 -0.37 20.57
N GLU A 256 -9.23 0.40 19.91
CA GLU A 256 -8.65 0.06 18.61
C GLU A 256 -9.77 -0.43 17.65
N SER A 257 -9.53 -1.53 16.94
CA SER A 257 -10.54 -2.22 16.12
C SER A 257 -11.77 -2.72 16.88
N SER A 258 -11.66 -2.99 18.18
CA SER A 258 -12.74 -3.66 18.92
C SER A 258 -14.01 -2.81 19.02
N THR A 259 -13.91 -1.48 18.91
CA THR A 259 -15.06 -0.56 18.88
C THR A 259 -16.00 -0.89 17.73
N PHE A 260 -15.47 -0.90 16.50
CA PHE A 260 -16.31 -1.09 15.31
C PHE A 260 -16.54 -2.56 14.97
N THR A 261 -15.67 -3.50 15.37
CA THR A 261 -15.99 -4.93 15.25
C THR A 261 -17.10 -5.35 16.21
N SER A 262 -17.17 -4.76 17.40
CA SER A 262 -18.26 -5.00 18.36
C SER A 262 -19.58 -4.42 17.85
N LEU A 263 -19.58 -3.16 17.39
CA LEU A 263 -20.75 -2.55 16.75
C LEU A 263 -21.25 -3.36 15.55
N PHE A 264 -20.34 -3.77 14.67
CA PHE A 264 -20.65 -4.62 13.53
C PHE A 264 -21.30 -5.94 13.97
N CYS A 265 -20.71 -6.64 14.94
CA CYS A 265 -21.27 -7.91 15.41
C CYS A 265 -22.63 -7.76 16.10
N LEU A 266 -22.87 -6.65 16.81
CA LEU A 266 -24.17 -6.38 17.44
C LEU A 266 -25.26 -6.08 16.39
N LEU A 267 -24.94 -5.31 15.34
CA LEU A 267 -25.89 -4.94 14.28
C LEU A 267 -26.19 -6.09 13.31
N PHE A 268 -25.21 -6.95 13.06
CA PHE A 268 -25.28 -8.08 12.12
C PHE A 268 -25.39 -9.43 12.84
N TRP A 269 -25.75 -9.47 14.12
CA TRP A 269 -25.74 -10.70 14.90
C TRP A 269 -26.56 -11.83 14.24
N ASP A 270 -27.78 -11.49 13.83
CA ASP A 270 -28.72 -12.35 13.09
C ASP A 270 -28.11 -12.90 11.79
N ILE A 271 -27.33 -12.09 11.07
CA ILE A 271 -26.71 -12.45 9.79
C ILE A 271 -25.43 -13.27 9.99
N ILE A 272 -24.57 -12.88 10.93
CA ILE A 272 -23.30 -13.56 11.23
C ILE A 272 -23.57 -15.00 11.69
N PHE A 273 -24.58 -15.18 12.53
CA PHE A 273 -24.95 -16.46 13.12
C PHE A 273 -26.15 -17.13 12.43
N MET A 274 -26.52 -16.69 11.22
CA MET A 274 -27.66 -17.25 10.50
C MET A 274 -27.47 -18.74 10.19
N SER A 275 -28.58 -19.48 10.25
CA SER A 275 -28.64 -20.86 9.78
C SER A 275 -28.74 -20.94 8.25
N GLY A 276 -28.51 -22.12 7.68
CA GLY A 276 -28.74 -22.39 6.25
C GLY A 276 -27.50 -22.30 5.37
N ILE A 277 -26.37 -21.86 5.93
CA ILE A 277 -25.08 -21.89 5.22
C ILE A 277 -24.32 -23.16 5.63
N PRO A 278 -24.01 -24.06 4.70
CA PRO A 278 -23.35 -25.33 5.02
C PRO A 278 -21.93 -25.12 5.52
N ASP A 279 -21.48 -26.00 6.42
CA ASP A 279 -20.10 -26.12 6.92
C ASP A 279 -19.49 -24.93 7.69
N VAL A 280 -20.19 -23.79 7.84
CA VAL A 280 -19.64 -22.62 8.52
C VAL A 280 -19.66 -22.72 10.06
N PHE A 281 -20.51 -23.57 10.63
CA PHE A 281 -20.50 -23.93 12.05
C PHE A 281 -20.42 -25.44 12.21
N ARG A 282 -19.29 -25.92 12.71
CA ARG A 282 -18.97 -27.34 12.93
C ARG A 282 -18.86 -27.73 14.40
N SER A 283 -18.86 -26.75 15.31
CA SER A 283 -18.84 -27.01 16.75
C SER A 283 -19.62 -25.95 17.55
N PRO A 284 -20.13 -26.29 18.74
CA PRO A 284 -20.81 -25.33 19.63
C PRO A 284 -19.91 -24.24 20.23
N HIS A 285 -18.57 -24.36 20.08
CA HIS A 285 -17.60 -23.46 20.71
C HIS A 285 -17.06 -22.39 19.74
N GLN A 286 -17.63 -22.29 18.55
CA GLN A 286 -17.25 -21.28 17.58
C GLN A 286 -17.78 -19.90 17.97
N ILE A 287 -16.88 -18.92 18.02
CA ILE A 287 -17.19 -17.51 18.31
C ILE A 287 -17.66 -16.73 17.07
N ALA A 288 -17.53 -17.35 15.89
CA ALA A 288 -17.81 -16.79 14.57
C ALA A 288 -17.91 -17.93 13.52
N PRO A 289 -18.57 -17.69 12.37
CA PRO A 289 -18.60 -18.68 11.29
C PRO A 289 -17.21 -18.83 10.65
N LEU A 290 -16.89 -20.05 10.18
CA LEU A 290 -15.57 -20.38 9.62
C LEU A 290 -15.23 -19.57 8.36
N ASP A 291 -16.24 -19.09 7.64
CA ASP A 291 -16.07 -18.31 6.41
C ASP A 291 -15.83 -16.81 6.65
N LEU A 292 -15.98 -16.29 7.88
CA LEU A 292 -15.89 -14.85 8.21
C LEU A 292 -14.61 -14.19 7.66
N ASN A 293 -13.48 -14.89 7.68
CA ASN A 293 -12.20 -14.36 7.20
C ASN A 293 -11.96 -14.62 5.70
N SER A 294 -13.01 -14.82 4.92
CA SER A 294 -12.97 -15.10 3.49
C SER A 294 -14.00 -14.26 2.74
N LYS A 295 -13.80 -14.09 1.42
CA LYS A 295 -14.78 -13.39 0.56
C LYS A 295 -16.14 -14.09 0.51
N TYR A 296 -16.19 -15.39 0.82
CA TYR A 296 -17.44 -16.16 0.82
C TYR A 296 -18.41 -15.71 1.91
N PHE A 297 -17.94 -15.13 3.03
CA PHE A 297 -18.82 -14.61 4.07
C PHE A 297 -19.83 -13.62 3.49
N TYR A 298 -19.33 -12.66 2.71
CA TYR A 298 -20.16 -11.68 2.02
C TYR A 298 -20.98 -12.33 0.90
N TYR A 299 -20.36 -13.14 0.02
CA TYR A 299 -21.07 -13.70 -1.13
C TYR A 299 -22.24 -14.61 -0.75
N GLN A 300 -22.11 -15.40 0.31
CA GLN A 300 -23.17 -16.31 0.79
C GLN A 300 -24.32 -15.57 1.50
N ARG A 301 -24.10 -14.34 1.94
CA ARG A 301 -25.04 -13.51 2.71
C ARG A 301 -25.32 -12.18 2.02
N LYS A 302 -25.10 -12.11 0.69
CA LYS A 302 -25.02 -10.84 -0.03
C LYS A 302 -26.32 -10.04 0.10
N GLU A 303 -27.44 -10.70 -0.11
CA GLU A 303 -28.77 -10.09 -0.01
C GLU A 303 -29.04 -9.56 1.41
N ASP A 304 -28.92 -10.42 2.43
CA ASP A 304 -29.13 -10.02 3.83
C ASP A 304 -28.19 -8.89 4.28
N ILE A 305 -26.92 -8.95 3.88
CA ILE A 305 -25.93 -7.92 4.21
C ILE A 305 -26.27 -6.61 3.52
N ASP A 306 -26.53 -6.62 2.21
CA ASP A 306 -26.83 -5.39 1.47
C ASP A 306 -28.12 -4.73 1.97
N ASP A 307 -29.15 -5.53 2.29
CA ASP A 307 -30.41 -5.05 2.87
C ASP A 307 -30.19 -4.45 4.26
N LYS A 308 -29.40 -5.12 5.13
CA LYS A 308 -29.05 -4.58 6.45
C LYS A 308 -28.24 -3.28 6.32
N LEU A 309 -27.31 -3.19 5.36
CA LEU A 309 -26.53 -1.98 5.12
C LEU A 309 -27.40 -0.82 4.66
N GLU A 310 -28.38 -1.08 3.80
CA GLU A 310 -29.34 -0.07 3.35
C GLU A 310 -30.29 0.35 4.48
N TRP A 311 -30.73 -0.60 5.31
CA TRP A 311 -31.49 -0.31 6.52
C TRP A 311 -30.68 0.58 7.47
N ILE A 312 -29.41 0.24 7.81
CA ILE A 312 -28.55 1.08 8.66
C ILE A 312 -28.38 2.49 8.06
N ARG A 313 -28.28 2.59 6.74
CA ARG A 313 -28.08 3.87 6.04
C ARG A 313 -29.30 4.81 6.18
N THR A 314 -30.50 4.25 6.25
CA THR A 314 -31.77 4.99 6.21
C THR A 314 -32.52 5.04 7.55
N ALA A 315 -32.21 4.12 8.47
CA ALA A 315 -32.78 4.06 9.79
C ALA A 315 -32.44 5.31 10.62
N SER A 316 -33.38 5.67 11.49
CA SER A 316 -33.16 6.66 12.53
C SER A 316 -32.16 6.16 13.58
N SER A 317 -31.56 7.09 14.33
CA SER A 317 -30.67 6.73 15.45
C SER A 317 -31.38 5.87 16.50
N VAL A 318 -32.68 6.09 16.70
CA VAL A 318 -33.51 5.32 17.64
C VAL A 318 -33.62 3.86 17.18
N GLU A 319 -33.95 3.61 15.91
CA GLU A 319 -34.07 2.25 15.38
C GLU A 319 -32.74 1.48 15.43
N ILE A 320 -31.62 2.16 15.13
CA ILE A 320 -30.29 1.57 15.27
C ILE A 320 -30.01 1.22 16.74
N ASN A 321 -30.34 2.12 17.67
CA ASN A 321 -30.16 1.88 19.10
C ASN A 321 -31.05 0.76 19.62
N ASP A 322 -32.29 0.65 19.16
CA ASP A 322 -33.21 -0.45 19.52
C ASP A 322 -32.65 -1.81 19.05
N GLN A 323 -32.08 -1.87 17.85
CA GLN A 323 -31.41 -3.07 17.35
C GLN A 323 -30.17 -3.41 18.20
N LEU A 324 -29.35 -2.42 18.54
CA LEU A 324 -28.19 -2.61 19.41
C LEU A 324 -28.61 -3.07 20.82
N ALA A 325 -29.65 -2.48 21.40
CA ALA A 325 -30.19 -2.82 22.72
C ALA A 325 -30.71 -4.25 22.75
N THR A 326 -31.42 -4.65 21.69
CA THR A 326 -31.95 -6.00 21.50
C THR A 326 -30.82 -7.01 21.47
N SER A 327 -29.82 -6.82 20.59
CA SER A 327 -28.65 -7.70 20.49
C SER A 327 -27.84 -7.73 21.79
N TRP A 328 -27.63 -6.58 22.43
CA TRP A 328 -26.92 -6.49 23.71
C TRP A 328 -27.63 -7.30 24.78
N THR A 329 -28.93 -7.11 24.96
CA THR A 329 -29.72 -7.78 26.00
C THR A 329 -29.75 -9.28 25.81
N MET A 330 -29.90 -9.76 24.57
CA MET A 330 -29.98 -11.19 24.28
C MET A 330 -28.64 -11.92 24.40
N HIS A 331 -27.52 -11.22 24.16
CA HIS A 331 -26.23 -11.88 23.93
C HIS A 331 -25.10 -11.44 24.87
N CYS A 332 -25.33 -10.46 25.74
CA CYS A 332 -24.31 -9.98 26.68
C CYS A 332 -23.67 -11.12 27.47
N GLY A 333 -22.34 -11.16 27.49
CA GLY A 333 -21.55 -12.18 28.16
C GLY A 333 -21.29 -13.45 27.34
N MET A 334 -21.93 -13.62 26.16
CA MET A 334 -21.62 -14.74 25.26
C MET A 334 -20.24 -14.55 24.61
N THR A 335 -19.46 -15.62 24.49
CA THR A 335 -18.16 -15.56 23.81
C THR A 335 -18.39 -15.38 22.30
N SER A 336 -18.06 -14.20 21.78
CA SER A 336 -18.31 -13.80 20.38
C SER A 336 -17.24 -12.81 19.88
N LEU A 337 -17.49 -12.15 18.75
CA LEU A 337 -16.65 -11.06 18.25
C LEU A 337 -16.81 -9.76 19.06
N VAL A 338 -17.83 -9.67 19.93
CA VAL A 338 -18.10 -8.49 20.75
C VAL A 338 -17.17 -8.46 21.95
N ASN A 339 -16.48 -7.34 22.15
CA ASN A 339 -15.75 -7.06 23.39
C ASN A 339 -16.70 -6.45 24.42
N TRP A 340 -17.34 -7.30 25.22
CA TRP A 340 -18.32 -6.88 26.25
C TRP A 340 -17.72 -5.97 27.33
N GLY A 341 -16.39 -5.98 27.52
CA GLY A 341 -15.70 -5.12 28.49
C GLY A 341 -15.32 -3.74 27.95
N LEU A 342 -15.53 -3.47 26.66
CA LEU A 342 -15.13 -2.20 26.04
C LEU A 342 -15.98 -1.02 26.51
N PHE A 343 -17.29 -1.22 26.66
CA PHE A 343 -18.22 -0.19 27.11
C PHE A 343 -18.65 -0.47 28.55
N ARG A 344 -18.63 0.55 29.40
CA ARG A 344 -19.04 0.44 30.82
C ARG A 344 -20.50 0.05 31.02
N SER A 345 -21.36 0.34 30.06
CA SER A 345 -22.78 -0.01 30.03
C SER A 345 -23.33 0.08 28.61
N PHE A 346 -24.56 -0.42 28.39
CA PHE A 346 -25.25 -0.19 27.12
C PHE A 346 -25.47 1.30 26.86
N GLN A 347 -25.81 2.10 27.86
CA GLN A 347 -26.00 3.55 27.71
C GLN A 347 -24.73 4.27 27.22
N HIS A 348 -23.55 3.74 27.57
CA HIS A 348 -22.30 4.27 27.06
C HIS A 348 -22.12 3.96 25.56
N LEU A 349 -22.44 2.73 25.13
CA LEU A 349 -22.48 2.36 23.71
C LEU A 349 -23.51 3.19 22.94
N GLU A 350 -24.72 3.32 23.50
CA GLU A 350 -25.83 4.11 22.95
C GLU A 350 -25.42 5.56 22.72
N SER A 351 -24.71 6.17 23.68
CA SER A 351 -24.22 7.55 23.54
C SER A 351 -23.24 7.73 22.37
N LEU A 352 -22.45 6.69 22.04
CA LEU A 352 -21.58 6.69 20.87
C LEU A 352 -22.37 6.50 19.58
N SER A 353 -23.29 5.53 19.52
CA SER A 353 -24.07 5.27 18.30
C SER A 353 -24.94 6.45 17.91
N GLU A 354 -25.45 7.23 18.87
CA GLU A 354 -26.14 8.50 18.61
C GLU A 354 -25.27 9.58 17.94
N CYS A 355 -23.95 9.48 18.07
CA CYS A 355 -23.01 10.42 17.46
C CYS A 355 -22.57 9.98 16.05
N ILE A 356 -22.87 8.74 15.63
CA ILE A 356 -22.48 8.18 14.34
C ILE A 356 -23.68 8.22 13.40
N THR A 357 -23.55 8.90 12.26
CA THR A 357 -24.63 8.89 11.26
C THR A 357 -24.79 7.49 10.64
N GLY A 358 -26.04 7.08 10.35
CA GLY A 358 -26.33 5.79 9.71
C GLY A 358 -25.54 5.57 8.41
N GLY A 359 -25.34 6.62 7.60
CA GLY A 359 -24.54 6.55 6.39
C GLY A 359 -23.06 6.23 6.63
N ILE A 360 -22.44 6.78 7.69
CA ILE A 360 -21.07 6.45 8.07
C ILE A 360 -21.00 5.03 8.63
N LEU A 361 -21.91 4.68 9.54
CA LEU A 361 -21.96 3.36 10.17
C LEU A 361 -22.12 2.24 9.14
N SER A 362 -23.04 2.44 8.18
CA SER A 362 -23.27 1.53 7.06
C SER A 362 -21.97 1.31 6.25
N LYS A 363 -21.25 2.36 5.86
CA LYS A 363 -19.98 2.22 5.11
C LYS A 363 -18.89 1.48 5.90
N ILE A 364 -18.78 1.71 7.21
CA ILE A 364 -17.83 0.98 8.06
C ILE A 364 -18.20 -0.51 8.13
N CYS A 365 -19.48 -0.81 8.37
CA CYS A 365 -20.00 -2.18 8.37
C CYS A 365 -19.83 -2.87 7.02
N GLU A 366 -20.04 -2.17 5.90
CA GLU A 366 -19.83 -2.70 4.55
C GLU A 366 -18.37 -3.12 4.34
N ARG A 367 -17.42 -2.26 4.74
CA ARG A 367 -15.98 -2.55 4.67
C ARG A 367 -15.58 -3.76 5.51
N LEU A 368 -16.20 -3.94 6.68
CA LEU A 368 -15.99 -5.11 7.54
C LEU A 368 -16.62 -6.38 6.94
N ALA A 369 -17.84 -6.29 6.43
CA ALA A 369 -18.56 -7.43 5.86
C ALA A 369 -17.90 -7.96 4.58
N LYS A 370 -17.44 -7.08 3.69
CA LYS A 370 -16.84 -7.47 2.40
C LYS A 370 -15.44 -8.06 2.53
N ASP A 371 -14.64 -7.64 3.51
CA ASP A 371 -13.25 -8.09 3.62
C ASP A 371 -12.70 -8.16 5.06
N TYR A 372 -13.48 -8.76 5.97
CA TYR A 372 -13.21 -8.79 7.42
C TYR A 372 -11.76 -9.16 7.78
N ARG A 373 -11.16 -10.13 7.10
CA ARG A 373 -9.78 -10.59 7.38
C ARG A 373 -8.76 -9.45 7.30
N PHE A 374 -8.91 -8.58 6.30
CA PHE A 374 -7.96 -7.50 6.04
C PHE A 374 -8.35 -6.19 6.71
N THR A 375 -9.65 -5.99 6.98
CA THR A 375 -10.18 -4.74 7.52
C THR A 375 -10.41 -4.78 9.04
N ARG A 376 -10.53 -5.95 9.69
CA ARG A 376 -10.75 -6.04 11.15
C ARG A 376 -9.62 -5.48 12.01
N SER A 377 -8.46 -5.15 11.46
CA SER A 377 -7.26 -4.72 12.19
C SER A 377 -6.72 -3.40 11.67
N GLY A 378 -6.12 -2.59 12.55
CA GLY A 378 -5.54 -1.30 12.19
C GLY A 378 -6.55 -0.16 12.20
N PHE A 379 -7.74 -0.35 12.78
CA PHE A 379 -8.58 0.80 13.11
C PHE A 379 -7.85 1.68 14.14
N PRO A 380 -8.00 3.02 14.12
CA PRO A 380 -7.29 3.88 15.05
C PRO A 380 -7.61 3.61 16.53
N ASP A 381 -6.66 3.93 17.40
CA ASP A 381 -6.68 3.56 18.83
C ASP A 381 -7.94 4.08 19.55
N LEU A 382 -8.30 5.33 19.33
CA LEU A 382 -9.35 6.03 20.07
C LEU A 382 -10.56 6.37 19.21
N VAL A 383 -11.72 6.28 19.86
CA VAL A 383 -12.95 6.95 19.42
C VAL A 383 -13.40 7.86 20.55
N VAL A 384 -13.48 9.16 20.29
CA VAL A 384 -13.91 10.19 21.25
C VAL A 384 -15.13 10.90 20.71
N TRP A 385 -16.10 11.25 21.56
CA TRP A 385 -17.34 11.86 21.10
C TRP A 385 -17.87 12.89 22.11
N SER A 386 -18.71 13.79 21.60
CA SER A 386 -19.45 14.71 22.44
C SER A 386 -20.93 14.37 22.42
N THR A 387 -21.46 14.00 23.59
CA THR A 387 -22.88 13.63 23.72
C THR A 387 -23.82 14.80 23.48
N SER A 388 -23.36 16.02 23.80
CA SER A 388 -24.13 17.25 23.61
C SER A 388 -24.17 17.71 22.15
N GLN A 389 -23.04 17.63 21.44
CA GLN A 389 -22.92 18.06 20.05
C GLN A 389 -23.29 16.97 19.04
N LYS A 390 -23.42 15.71 19.49
CA LYS A 390 -23.69 14.53 18.65
C LYS A 390 -22.66 14.37 17.52
N ILE A 391 -21.39 14.59 17.85
CA ILE A 391 -20.25 14.41 16.95
C ILE A 391 -19.26 13.43 17.55
N PHE A 392 -18.55 12.69 16.70
CA PHE A 392 -17.45 11.84 17.11
C PHE A 392 -16.20 12.11 16.27
N LYS A 393 -15.05 11.73 16.81
CA LYS A 393 -13.75 11.81 16.19
C LYS A 393 -13.00 10.50 16.42
N VAL A 394 -12.25 10.09 15.40
CA VAL A 394 -11.37 8.94 15.48
C VAL A 394 -9.92 9.42 15.57
N VAL A 395 -9.14 8.87 16.50
CA VAL A 395 -7.78 9.35 16.75
C VAL A 395 -6.81 8.19 16.84
N GLU A 396 -5.73 8.27 16.06
CA GLU A 396 -4.58 7.38 16.20
C GLU A 396 -3.53 8.06 17.10
N VAL A 397 -3.13 7.40 18.17
CA VAL A 397 -2.21 7.94 19.18
C VAL A 397 -0.80 7.43 18.91
N LYS A 398 0.15 8.35 18.76
CA LYS A 398 1.55 8.00 18.52
C LYS A 398 2.45 8.55 19.61
N GLY A 399 3.09 7.62 20.32
CA GLY A 399 4.14 7.94 21.27
C GLY A 399 5.43 8.45 20.59
N PRO A 400 6.44 8.83 21.38
CA PRO A 400 7.72 9.28 20.86
C PRO A 400 8.38 8.19 20.00
N ASN A 401 8.68 8.52 18.73
CA ASN A 401 9.26 7.65 17.70
C ASN A 401 8.34 6.58 17.09
N ASP A 402 7.06 6.54 17.46
CA ASP A 402 6.11 5.62 16.82
C ASP A 402 5.66 6.14 15.45
N ARG A 403 5.35 5.21 14.54
CA ARG A 403 4.93 5.50 13.16
C ARG A 403 3.61 4.81 12.86
N LEU A 404 2.84 5.39 11.94
CA LEU A 404 1.66 4.74 11.40
C LEU A 404 2.04 3.44 10.70
N SER A 405 1.32 2.37 11.02
CA SER A 405 1.35 1.16 10.20
C SER A 405 0.60 1.38 8.88
N THR A 406 0.87 0.54 7.88
CA THR A 406 0.14 0.54 6.61
C THR A 406 -1.37 0.42 6.85
N LYS A 407 -1.81 -0.54 7.68
CA LYS A 407 -3.25 -0.76 7.94
C LYS A 407 -3.94 0.44 8.60
N GLN A 408 -3.27 1.10 9.54
CA GLN A 408 -3.76 2.33 10.17
C GLN A 408 -3.91 3.45 9.15
N THR A 409 -2.95 3.57 8.23
CA THR A 409 -3.00 4.56 7.15
C THR A 409 -4.20 4.32 6.22
N LEU A 410 -4.44 3.06 5.80
CA LEU A 410 -5.60 2.70 4.97
C LEU A 410 -6.94 2.99 5.69
N TRP A 411 -7.00 2.77 7.00
CA TRP A 411 -8.21 3.07 7.79
C TRP A 411 -8.44 4.58 7.93
N LEU A 412 -7.40 5.36 8.22
CA LEU A 412 -7.49 6.82 8.33
C LEU A 412 -7.93 7.44 6.99
N ASP A 413 -7.37 7.01 5.86
CA ASP A 413 -7.80 7.47 4.54
C ASP A 413 -9.27 7.13 4.28
N PHE A 414 -9.66 5.87 4.51
CA PHE A 414 -11.05 5.45 4.34
C PHE A 414 -12.02 6.29 5.18
N LEU A 415 -11.70 6.51 6.47
CA LEU A 415 -12.53 7.29 7.39
C LEU A 415 -12.69 8.74 6.92
N LEU A 416 -11.59 9.39 6.53
CA LEU A 416 -11.63 10.75 5.97
C LEU A 416 -12.48 10.82 4.70
N ASN A 417 -12.33 9.84 3.79
CA ASN A 417 -13.08 9.80 2.53
C ASN A 417 -14.59 9.61 2.72
N ILE A 418 -15.02 8.96 3.81
CA ILE A 418 -16.45 8.82 4.14
C ILE A 418 -17.00 9.95 5.01
N GLY A 419 -16.18 10.97 5.30
CA GLY A 419 -16.58 12.16 6.04
C GLY A 419 -16.41 12.08 7.56
N VAL A 420 -15.67 11.08 8.07
CA VAL A 420 -15.34 10.99 9.50
C VAL A 420 -14.20 11.95 9.82
N SER A 421 -14.34 12.72 10.90
CA SER A 421 -13.23 13.51 11.45
C SER A 421 -12.19 12.55 12.04
N ALA A 422 -11.04 12.41 11.40
CA ALA A 422 -9.93 11.58 11.87
C ALA A 422 -8.61 12.36 11.94
N GLU A 423 -7.79 12.08 12.95
CA GLU A 423 -6.49 12.74 13.14
C GLU A 423 -5.45 11.85 13.82
N VAL A 424 -4.18 12.25 13.73
CA VAL A 424 -3.07 11.58 14.42
C VAL A 424 -2.59 12.47 15.55
N CYS A 425 -2.69 11.96 16.78
CA CYS A 425 -2.28 12.65 18.00
C CYS A 425 -0.90 12.15 18.44
N HIS A 426 0.11 13.02 18.31
CA HIS A 426 1.45 12.72 18.81
C HIS A 426 1.60 13.18 20.25
N VAL A 427 1.94 12.26 21.14
CA VAL A 427 2.19 12.58 22.54
C VAL A 427 3.68 12.71 22.79
N THR A 428 4.08 13.88 23.26
CA THR A 428 5.47 14.21 23.59
C THR A 428 5.65 14.37 25.09
N GLY A 429 6.85 14.07 25.57
CA GLY A 429 7.17 14.11 26.99
C GLY A 429 8.04 15.28 27.38
N SER A 430 7.57 16.10 28.32
CA SER A 430 8.41 17.07 29.02
C SER A 430 9.09 16.38 30.20
N GLY A 431 10.41 16.17 30.14
CA GLY A 431 11.18 15.66 31.28
C GLY A 431 11.21 16.68 32.41
N THR A 432 11.01 16.25 33.66
CA THR A 432 11.35 17.08 34.82
C THR A 432 12.86 17.37 34.74
N LYS A 433 13.24 18.63 34.49
CA LYS A 433 14.62 19.08 34.67
C LYS A 433 15.05 18.60 36.05
N LYS A 434 16.09 17.76 36.15
CA LYS A 434 16.74 17.41 37.42
C LYS A 434 16.88 18.71 38.20
N LEU A 435 16.21 18.81 39.36
CA LEU A 435 16.48 19.86 40.34
C LEU A 435 18.01 19.88 40.52
N LYS A 436 18.66 20.97 40.09
CA LYS A 436 20.08 21.19 40.32
C LYS A 436 20.28 20.98 41.83
N LYS A 437 21.05 19.95 42.22
CA LYS A 437 21.57 19.85 43.58
C LYS A 437 22.24 21.19 43.86
N GLY A 438 21.70 21.93 44.82
CA GLY A 438 22.32 23.16 45.29
C GLY A 438 23.75 22.85 45.68
N ASN A 439 24.69 23.63 45.16
CA ASN A 439 26.06 23.66 45.65
C ASN A 439 26.01 24.08 47.13
N ASN A 440 26.03 23.11 48.04
CA ASN A 440 26.44 23.37 49.41
C ASN A 440 27.97 23.45 49.44
N ASN A 441 28.51 24.58 48.95
CA ASN A 441 29.78 25.09 49.44
C ASN A 441 29.47 25.89 50.71
N LYS A 442 29.61 25.26 51.87
CA LYS A 442 30.02 25.95 53.10
C LYS A 442 31.09 25.13 53.79
N SER A 443 32.27 25.74 53.76
CA SER A 443 33.45 25.55 54.61
C SER A 443 33.12 25.21 56.06
N PHE A 444 33.86 24.26 56.64
CA PHE A 444 34.92 24.55 57.62
C PHE A 444 35.98 23.46 57.57
#